data_AF-A0A969EIN7-F1
#
_entry.id   AF-A0A969EIN7-F1
#
_cell.length_a   1.000
_cell.length_b   1.000
_cell.length_c   1.000
_cell.angle_alpha   90.00
_cell.angle_beta   90.00
_cell.angle_gamma   90.00
#
_symmetry.space_group_name_H-M   'P 1'
#
loop_
_entity.id
_entity.type
_entity.pdbx_description
1 polymer ?
#
loop_
_entity_poly.entity_id
_entity_poly.type
_entity_poly.pdbx_seq_one_letter_code
_entity_poly.pdbx_strand_id
1 'polypeptide(L)' 'MFERYSICSPKEMVMERFDIEIANTFKPVYNAGPSMLLPVIVMDHPNGFSKCYWGQPPGWTKKNQ' A
#
# COMPACT_ATOMS: atom_id res chain seq x y z
N MET A 1 -0.14 9.52 -18.39
CA MET A 1 0.60 8.74 -17.37
C MET A 1 -0.13 8.95 -16.05
N PHE A 2 -0.67 7.91 -15.43
CA PHE A 2 -1.36 8.04 -14.14
C PHE A 2 -0.32 7.98 -13.03
N GLU A 3 0.22 9.14 -12.66
CA GLU A 3 1.33 9.22 -11.70
C GLU A 3 0.86 9.31 -10.26
N ARG A 4 -0.42 9.60 -10.03
CA ARG A 4 -0.96 9.86 -8.69
C ARG A 4 -2.37 9.31 -8.54
N TYR A 5 -2.70 8.88 -7.33
CA TYR A 5 -4.04 8.43 -6.95
C TYR A 5 -4.33 8.66 -5.46
N SER A 6 -5.60 8.49 -5.09
CA SER A 6 -6.06 8.64 -3.70
C SER A 6 -6.42 7.29 -3.09
N ILE A 7 -6.02 7.07 -1.84
CA ILE A 7 -6.41 5.96 -0.98
C ILE A 7 -7.16 6.59 0.20
N CYS A 8 -8.46 6.83 0.04
CA CYS A 8 -9.28 7.54 1.03
C CYS A 8 -10.58 6.82 1.42
N SER A 9 -10.75 5.57 0.98
CA SER A 9 -11.91 4.75 1.38
C SER A 9 -11.96 4.60 2.91
N PRO A 10 -13.15 4.65 3.54
CA PRO A 10 -13.31 4.35 4.95
C PRO A 10 -12.75 2.97 5.29
N LYS A 11 -12.07 2.85 6.44
CA LYS A 11 -11.40 1.61 6.83
C LYS A 11 -12.39 0.45 6.95
N GLU A 12 -13.60 0.71 7.45
CA GLU A 12 -14.65 -0.28 7.67
C GLU A 12 -15.08 -0.94 6.35
N MET A 13 -15.23 -0.13 5.30
CA MET A 13 -15.58 -0.62 3.96
C MET A 13 -14.47 -1.49 3.37
N VAL A 14 -13.20 -1.13 3.61
CA VAL A 14 -12.06 -1.92 3.12
C VAL A 14 -11.94 -3.23 3.88
N MET A 15 -12.11 -3.20 5.22
CA MET A 15 -12.12 -4.40 6.06
C MET A 15 -13.22 -5.37 5.63
N GLU A 16 -14.44 -4.89 5.44
CA GLU A 16 -15.57 -5.71 5.00
C GLU A 16 -15.36 -6.29 3.60
N ARG A 17 -14.87 -5.47 2.66
CA ARG A 17 -14.70 -5.90 1.26
C ARG A 17 -13.61 -6.97 1.09
N PHE A 18 -12.53 -6.88 1.85
CA PHE A 18 -11.36 -7.74 1.69
C PHE A 18 -11.18 -8.75 2.83
N ASP A 19 -12.06 -8.75 3.82
CA ASP A 19 -12.00 -9.60 5.02
C ASP A 19 -10.66 -9.49 5.75
N ILE A 20 -10.26 -8.24 6.06
CA ILE A 20 -8.98 -7.93 6.69
C ILE A 20 -9.14 -7.11 7.97
N GLU A 21 -8.11 -7.12 8.81
CA GLU A 21 -8.00 -6.24 9.96
C GLU A 21 -7.07 -5.04 9.66
N ILE A 22 -7.61 -3.83 9.84
CA ILE A 22 -6.86 -2.58 9.65
C ILE A 22 -6.63 -1.92 11.01
N ALA A 23 -5.38 -1.64 11.35
CA ALA A 23 -5.04 -0.92 12.57
C ALA A 23 -5.66 0.49 12.57
N ASN A 24 -6.08 0.97 13.75
CA ASN A 24 -6.65 2.31 13.93
C ASN A 24 -5.72 3.47 13.53
N THR A 25 -4.44 3.19 13.27
CA THR A 25 -3.46 4.16 12.77
C THR A 25 -3.54 4.40 11.26
N PHE A 26 -4.41 3.70 10.53
CA PHE A 26 -4.61 3.92 9.10
C PHE A 26 -5.08 5.36 8.84
N LYS A 27 -4.36 6.05 7.95
CA LYS A 27 -4.68 7.41 7.53
C LYS A 27 -4.87 7.44 6.01
N PRO A 28 -5.86 8.19 5.51
CA PRO A 28 -6.07 8.34 4.08
C PRO A 28 -4.87 9.04 3.42
N VAL A 29 -4.55 8.62 2.20
CA VAL A 29 -3.49 9.20 1.37
C VAL A 29 -4.13 9.82 0.13
N TYR A 30 -4.32 11.13 0.12
CA TYR A 30 -5.01 11.83 -0.97
C TYR A 30 -4.15 12.08 -2.22
N ASN A 31 -2.85 11.78 -2.14
CA ASN A 31 -1.91 12.09 -3.20
C ASN A 31 -0.75 11.08 -3.22
N ALA A 32 -1.08 9.80 -3.30
CA ALA A 32 -0.11 8.73 -3.41
C ALA A 32 0.68 8.90 -4.72
N GLY A 33 2.00 8.76 -4.67
CA GLY A 33 2.90 8.94 -5.80
C GLY A 33 4.04 7.92 -5.80
N PRO A 34 4.86 7.87 -6.87
CA PRO A 34 6.00 6.96 -6.97
C PRO A 34 6.98 7.15 -5.81
N SER A 35 7.68 6.07 -5.45
CA SER A 35 8.63 5.99 -4.33
C SER A 35 8.00 6.17 -2.94
N MET A 36 6.69 6.39 -2.83
CA MET A 36 6.01 6.40 -1.53
C MET A 36 5.80 4.97 -1.01
N LEU A 37 5.81 4.86 0.32
CA LEU A 37 5.48 3.63 1.03
C LEU A 37 3.96 3.56 1.25
N LEU A 38 3.29 2.62 0.59
CA LEU A 38 1.84 2.55 0.52
C LEU A 38 1.30 1.23 1.11
N PRO A 39 0.06 1.23 1.63
CA PRO A 39 -0.58 0.01 2.12
C PRO A 39 -1.00 -0.90 0.96
N VAL A 40 -0.61 -2.16 1.03
CA VAL A 40 -0.94 -3.21 0.04
C VAL A 40 -1.30 -4.48 0.79
N ILE A 41 -2.36 -5.17 0.35
CA ILE A 41 -2.68 -6.52 0.82
C ILE A 41 -1.85 -7.49 -0.01
N VAL A 42 -0.96 -8.22 0.65
CA VAL A 42 -0.07 -9.19 -0.01
C VAL A 42 -0.53 -10.61 0.32
N MET A 43 -0.31 -11.54 -0.62
CA MET A 43 -0.79 -12.92 -0.46
C MET A 43 -0.18 -13.63 0.75
N ASP A 44 1.07 -13.35 1.10
CA ASP A 44 1.76 -13.96 2.24
C ASP A 44 1.21 -13.48 3.59
N HIS A 45 0.57 -12.31 3.61
CA HIS A 45 -0.03 -11.69 4.79
C HIS A 45 -1.41 -11.13 4.44
N PRO A 46 -2.40 -12.01 4.20
CA PRO A 46 -3.70 -11.59 3.66
C PRO A 46 -4.56 -10.84 4.68
N ASN A 47 -4.35 -11.07 5.97
CA ASN A 47 -5.22 -10.57 7.05
C ASN A 47 -5.06 -9.07 7.36
N GLY A 48 -4.23 -8.34 6.60
CA GLY A 48 -3.99 -6.92 6.87
C GLY A 48 -3.13 -6.24 5.81
N PHE A 49 -2.76 -5.00 6.10
CA PHE A 49 -1.89 -4.24 5.21
C PHE A 49 -0.41 -4.50 5.48
N SER A 50 0.31 -4.78 4.41
CA SER A 50 1.76 -4.64 4.33
C SER A 50 2.12 -3.29 3.72
N LYS A 51 3.32 -2.79 4.06
CA LYS A 51 3.84 -1.53 3.52
C LYS A 51 4.78 -1.83 2.35
N CYS A 52 4.43 -1.39 1.15
CA CYS A 52 5.21 -1.63 -0.06
C CYS A 52 5.59 -0.31 -0.73
N TYR A 53 6.80 -0.25 -1.30
CA TYR A 53 7.22 0.90 -2.11
C TYR A 53 6.56 0.85 -3.48
N TRP A 54 5.96 1.96 -3.91
CA TRP A 54 5.47 2.07 -5.27
C TRP A 54 6.63 2.34 -6.24
N GLY A 55 7.12 1.28 -6.88
CA GLY A 55 8.24 1.32 -7.82
C GLY A 55 9.48 0.62 -7.27
N GLN A 56 9.35 -0.68 -6.96
CA GLN A 56 10.49 -1.47 -6.49
C GLN A 56 11.47 -1.74 -7.64
N PRO A 57 12.78 -1.46 -7.44
CA PRO A 57 13.77 -1.83 -8.44
C PRO A 57 13.82 -3.37 -8.57
N PRO A 58 14.05 -3.90 -9.79
CA PRO A 58 14.25 -5.32 -9.98
C PRO A 58 15.40 -5.85 -9.12
N GLY A 59 15.28 -7.07 -8.59
CA GLY A 59 16.25 -7.65 -7.65
C GLY A 59 17.68 -7.81 -8.19
N TRP A 60 17.86 -7.74 -9.51
CA TRP A 60 19.16 -7.78 -10.21
C TRP A 60 19.81 -6.40 -10.38
N THR A 61 19.17 -5.34 -9.89
CA THR A 61 19.74 -4.00 -9.89
C THR A 61 20.92 -3.94 -8.91
N LYS A 62 22.08 -3.44 -9.35
CA LYS A 62 23.21 -3.21 -8.44
C LYS A 62 22.78 -2.23 -7.36
N LYS A 63 22.77 -2.67 -6.10
CA LYS A 63 22.74 -1.75 -4.95
C LYS A 63 24.10 -1.07 -4.93
N ASN A 64 24.13 0.21 -5.28
CA ASN A 64 25.28 1.04 -4.95
C ASN A 64 25.25 1.21 -3.43
N GLN A 65 26.12 0.45 -2.76
CA GLN A 65 26.34 0.52 -1.32
C GLN A 65 27.24 1.70 -0.99
#